data_AF-A0A1S3YDV9-F1
#
_entry.id   AF-A0A1S3YDV9-F1
#
_cell.length_a   1.000
_cell.length_b   1.000
_cell.length_c   1.000
_cell.angle_alpha   90.00
_cell.angle_beta   90.00
_cell.angle_gamma   90.00
#
_symmetry.space_group_name_H-M   'P 1'
#
loop_
_entity.id
_entity.type
_entity.pdbx_description
1 polymer ?
#
loop_
_entity_poly.entity_id
_entity_poly.type
_entity_poly.pdbx_seq_one_letter_code
_entity_poly.pdbx_strand_id
1 'polypeptide(L)'
;MEEKDELQESATPCLHLVSAFLAREPPDFVISFARDCGGGSITESVQSFIWNQCINKSDVKCNGHYLKSFLKKLIVEVESNGDVVLDEIYEMYIYCLTSLKDDELTKGNARTLRRVSFLLPKDCSQASSCQITRKFEVTLQCSLSMLEGNTGCSIWPAGLFLSEFILSFPELFSDKSCLEVGSGVGLVGVCLAHVNAAKVVLTDGDLSTLANMKLNLERNHLHTDMLDHTPDTKMGKLVFSFNL
;
A
#
# COMPACT_ATOMS: atom_id res chain seq x y z
N MET A 1 -5.52 34.26 26.97
CA MET A 1 -6.18 33.63 25.80
C MET A 1 -5.04 33.21 24.92
N GLU A 2 -4.51 32.01 25.19
CA GLU A 2 -3.37 31.47 24.45
C GLU A 2 -3.87 31.02 23.07
N GLU A 3 -3.20 31.52 22.05
CA GLU A 3 -3.40 31.19 20.65
C GLU A 3 -3.04 29.71 20.47
N LYS A 4 -4.03 28.84 20.20
CA LYS A 4 -3.75 27.43 19.84
C LYS A 4 -3.04 27.45 18.48
N ASP A 5 -1.73 27.22 18.48
CA ASP A 5 -0.94 27.02 17.25
C ASP A 5 -1.51 25.81 16.48
N GLU A 6 -2.27 26.08 15.41
CA GLU A 6 -2.71 25.05 14.48
C GLU A 6 -1.50 24.52 13.71
N LEU A 7 -1.22 23.21 13.85
CA LEU A 7 -0.16 22.53 13.11
C LEU A 7 -0.43 22.64 11.61
N GLN A 8 0.44 23.36 10.90
CA GLN A 8 0.34 23.48 9.44
C GLN A 8 0.75 22.17 8.77
N GLU A 9 -0.16 21.60 7.97
CA GLU A 9 0.04 20.37 7.21
C GLU A 9 1.27 20.43 6.27
N SER A 10 1.67 21.62 5.82
CA SER A 10 2.84 21.84 4.97
C SER A 10 4.19 21.81 5.70
N ALA A 11 4.20 21.75 7.03
CA ALA A 11 5.44 21.67 7.79
C ALA A 11 6.15 20.33 7.53
N THR A 12 7.44 20.38 7.20
CA THR A 12 8.24 19.20 6.82
C THR A 12 8.15 18.04 7.82
N PRO A 13 8.20 18.25 9.16
CA PRO A 13 8.07 17.16 10.12
C PRO A 13 6.71 16.44 10.05
N CYS A 14 5.62 17.19 9.84
CA CYS A 14 4.27 16.62 9.77
C CYS A 14 4.05 15.89 8.44
N LEU A 15 4.69 16.32 7.34
CA LEU A 15 4.74 15.55 6.10
C LEU A 15 5.49 14.22 6.25
N HIS A 16 6.60 14.19 6.98
CA HIS A 16 7.33 12.95 7.26
C HIS A 16 6.49 11.98 8.08
N LEU A 17 5.76 12.47 9.09
CA LEU A 17 4.82 11.67 9.88
C LEU A 17 3.75 11.02 9.00
N VAL A 18 3.05 11.82 8.19
CA VAL A 18 1.99 11.30 7.31
C VAL A 18 2.58 10.29 6.32
N SER A 19 3.73 10.60 5.73
CA SER A 19 4.41 9.72 4.78
C SER A 19 4.80 8.39 5.42
N ALA A 20 5.41 8.41 6.61
CA ALA A 20 5.81 7.21 7.34
C ALA A 20 4.61 6.36 7.74
N PHE A 21 3.52 6.98 8.18
CA PHE A 21 2.28 6.27 8.50
C PHE A 21 1.68 5.59 7.26
N LEU A 22 1.59 6.30 6.13
CA LEU A 22 1.07 5.77 4.87
C LEU A 22 1.96 4.66 4.29
N ALA A 23 3.28 4.77 4.47
CA ALA A 23 4.27 3.76 4.11
C ALA A 23 4.22 2.53 5.04
N ARG A 24 3.50 2.61 6.17
CA ARG A 24 3.42 1.56 7.20
C ARG A 24 4.79 1.23 7.78
N GLU A 25 5.60 2.26 7.97
CA GLU A 25 6.86 2.14 8.69
C GLU A 25 6.63 1.52 10.08
N PRO A 26 7.62 0.83 10.66
CA PRO A 26 7.45 0.27 11.99
C PRO A 26 6.97 1.34 12.97
N PRO A 27 5.99 1.05 13.85
CA PRO A 27 5.35 2.06 14.69
C PRO A 27 6.32 2.97 15.46
N ASP A 28 7.49 2.47 15.87
CA ASP A 28 8.50 3.30 16.56
C ASP A 28 9.01 4.47 15.71
N PHE A 29 9.19 4.28 14.39
CA PHE A 29 9.59 5.35 13.50
C PHE A 29 8.47 6.39 13.34
N VAL A 30 7.23 5.93 13.20
CA VAL A 30 6.06 6.82 13.10
C VAL A 30 5.88 7.64 14.38
N ILE A 31 6.06 7.02 15.55
CA ILE A 31 6.07 7.71 16.85
C ILE A 31 7.21 8.74 16.94
N SER A 32 8.39 8.41 16.41
CA SER A 32 9.50 9.37 16.35
C SER A 32 9.14 10.61 15.53
N PHE A 33 8.58 10.43 14.32
CA PHE A 33 8.13 11.56 13.50
C PHE A 33 6.97 12.33 14.14
N ALA A 34 6.11 11.67 14.91
CA ALA A 34 5.04 12.34 15.66
C ALA A 34 5.62 13.31 16.70
N ARG A 35 6.65 12.90 17.44
CA ARG A 35 7.37 13.79 18.36
C ARG A 35 8.02 14.96 17.63
N ASP A 36 8.67 14.70 16.49
CA ASP A 36 9.29 15.77 15.71
C ASP A 36 8.27 16.81 15.23
N CYS A 37 7.07 16.38 14.84
CA CYS A 37 5.95 17.28 14.49
C CYS A 37 5.43 18.08 15.70
N GLY A 38 5.52 17.55 16.91
CA GLY A 38 5.12 18.22 18.16
C GLY A 38 6.24 18.93 18.93
N GLY A 39 7.44 19.08 18.35
CA GLY A 39 8.56 19.72 19.05
C GLY A 39 9.17 18.90 20.18
N GLY A 40 9.04 17.57 20.14
CA GLY A 40 9.63 16.61 21.08
C GLY A 40 8.62 15.75 21.84
N SER A 41 7.34 16.10 21.82
CA SER A 41 6.26 15.34 22.48
C SER A 41 5.05 15.16 21.56
N ILE A 42 4.12 14.28 21.94
CA ILE A 42 2.88 14.03 21.20
C ILE A 42 1.73 14.75 21.92
N THR A 43 1.65 16.05 21.67
CA THR A 43 0.63 16.94 22.25
C THR A 43 -0.78 16.62 21.75
N GLU A 44 -1.81 17.20 22.39
CA GLU A 44 -3.22 17.12 21.93
C GLU A 44 -3.39 17.52 20.45
N SER A 45 -2.64 18.53 19.98
CA SER A 45 -2.68 18.98 18.58
C SER A 45 -2.07 17.95 17.63
N VAL A 46 -0.97 17.29 18.02
CA VAL A 46 -0.37 16.19 17.23
C VAL A 46 -1.30 14.99 17.19
N GLN A 47 -1.90 14.62 18.33
CA GLN A 47 -2.90 13.55 18.39
C GLN A 47 -4.09 13.83 17.44
N SER A 48 -4.63 15.06 17.49
CA SER A 48 -5.69 15.51 16.57
C SER A 48 -5.27 15.46 15.11
N PHE A 49 -4.02 15.85 14.81
CA PHE A 49 -3.47 15.78 13.45
C PHE A 49 -3.36 14.34 12.95
N ILE A 50 -2.82 13.42 13.76
CA ILE A 50 -2.74 11.99 13.45
C ILE A 50 -4.14 11.43 13.21
N TRP A 51 -5.11 11.76 14.06
CA TRP A 51 -6.49 11.31 13.88
C TRP A 51 -7.03 11.73 12.51
N ASN A 52 -6.97 13.02 12.19
CA ASN A 52 -7.57 13.58 10.98
C ASN A 52 -6.86 13.16 9.70
N GLN A 53 -5.53 13.06 9.71
CA GLN A 53 -4.74 12.82 8.50
C GLN A 53 -4.39 11.35 8.30
N CYS A 54 -4.24 10.57 9.37
CA CYS A 54 -3.78 9.19 9.30
C CYS A 54 -4.90 8.18 9.59
N ILE A 55 -5.65 8.37 10.68
CA ILE A 55 -6.55 7.31 11.21
C ILE A 55 -7.96 7.39 10.63
N ASN A 56 -8.63 8.54 10.69
CA ASN A 56 -10.03 8.69 10.24
C ASN A 56 -10.21 8.40 8.75
N LYS A 57 -9.14 8.57 7.96
CA LYS A 57 -9.08 8.24 6.54
C LYS A 57 -8.65 6.80 6.25
N SER A 58 -8.29 6.02 7.28
CA SER A 58 -7.75 4.67 7.11
C SER A 58 -8.84 3.62 6.97
N ASP A 59 -8.66 2.70 6.02
CA ASP A 59 -9.52 1.53 5.90
C ASP A 59 -9.13 0.49 6.96
N VAL A 60 -9.89 0.44 8.06
CA VAL A 60 -9.63 -0.45 9.20
C VAL A 60 -9.72 -1.92 8.79
N LYS A 61 -10.55 -2.29 7.80
CA LYS A 61 -10.66 -3.67 7.31
C LYS A 61 -9.37 -4.16 6.64
N CYS A 62 -8.67 -3.27 5.94
CA CYS A 62 -7.41 -3.62 5.27
C CYS A 62 -6.20 -3.60 6.22
N ASN A 63 -6.26 -2.84 7.32
CA ASN A 63 -5.07 -2.43 8.08
C ASN A 63 -5.14 -2.68 9.59
N GLY A 64 -6.18 -3.37 10.08
CA GLY A 64 -6.47 -3.47 11.51
C GLY A 64 -5.29 -3.90 12.39
N HIS A 65 -4.48 -4.89 11.98
CA HIS A 65 -3.33 -5.34 12.78
C HIS A 65 -2.22 -4.28 12.92
N TYR A 66 -1.89 -3.59 11.83
CA TYR A 66 -0.92 -2.49 11.86
C TYR A 66 -1.47 -1.34 12.71
N LEU A 67 -2.72 -0.94 12.44
CA LEU A 67 -3.38 0.14 13.15
C LEU A 67 -3.46 -0.15 14.66
N LYS A 68 -3.81 -1.38 15.05
CA LYS A 68 -3.80 -1.85 16.45
C LYS A 68 -2.41 -1.71 17.08
N SER A 69 -1.35 -2.14 16.39
CA SER A 69 0.02 -2.06 16.90
C SER A 69 0.47 -0.61 17.06
N PHE A 70 0.19 0.23 16.06
CA PHE A 70 0.48 1.66 16.08
C PHE A 70 -0.26 2.37 17.21
N LEU A 71 -1.59 2.21 17.31
CA LEU A 71 -2.41 2.82 18.35
C LEU A 71 -1.93 2.41 19.75
N LYS A 72 -1.59 1.13 19.96
CA LYS A 72 -1.04 0.68 21.24
C LYS A 72 0.25 1.43 21.60
N LYS A 73 1.17 1.63 20.63
CA LYS A 73 2.41 2.39 20.89
C LYS A 73 2.14 3.88 21.11
N LEU A 74 1.22 4.47 20.35
CA LEU A 74 0.82 5.86 20.50
C LEU A 74 0.25 6.14 21.89
N ILE A 75 -0.67 5.28 22.35
CA ILE A 75 -1.25 5.34 23.70
C ILE A 75 -0.14 5.27 24.76
N VAL A 76 0.74 4.27 24.68
CA VAL A 76 1.86 4.12 25.63
C VAL A 76 2.79 5.34 25.64
N GLU A 77 3.11 5.91 24.47
CA GLU A 77 4.00 7.08 24.37
C GLU A 77 3.36 8.31 25.05
N VAL A 78 2.09 8.59 24.74
CA VAL A 78 1.36 9.73 25.32
C VAL A 78 1.22 9.57 26.83
N GLU A 79 0.78 8.40 27.31
CA GLU A 79 0.63 8.11 28.73
C GLU A 79 1.97 8.18 29.48
N SER A 80 3.07 7.75 28.85
CA SER A 80 4.40 7.78 29.47
C SER A 80 4.96 9.20 29.67
N ASN A 81 4.49 10.16 28.87
CA ASN A 81 4.79 11.57 29.03
C ASN A 81 3.86 12.27 30.03
N GLY A 82 2.87 11.57 30.59
CA GLY A 82 1.90 12.13 31.53
C GLY A 82 0.77 12.91 30.85
N ASP A 83 0.67 12.84 29.52
CA ASP A 83 -0.35 13.51 28.74
C ASP A 83 -1.64 12.66 28.66
N VAL A 84 -2.76 13.32 28.37
CA VAL A 84 -4.06 12.66 28.18
C VAL A 84 -4.21 12.22 26.73
N VAL A 85 -4.58 10.96 26.53
CA VAL A 85 -4.89 10.41 25.21
C VAL A 85 -6.30 10.82 24.79
N LEU A 86 -6.48 11.23 23.53
CA LEU A 86 -7.78 11.56 22.97
C LEU A 86 -8.75 10.37 22.96
N ASP A 87 -10.01 10.61 23.29
CA ASP A 87 -11.06 9.58 23.36
C ASP A 87 -11.21 8.83 22.03
N GLU A 88 -11.12 9.52 20.90
CA GLU A 88 -11.23 8.94 19.56
C GLU A 88 -10.13 7.89 19.29
N ILE A 89 -8.93 8.10 19.84
CA ILE A 89 -7.81 7.16 19.74
C ILE A 89 -8.11 5.89 20.55
N TYR A 90 -8.64 6.03 21.77
CA TYR A 90 -9.06 4.88 22.59
C TYR A 90 -10.20 4.12 21.92
N GLU A 91 -11.24 4.82 21.45
CA GLU A 91 -12.39 4.22 20.77
C GLU A 91 -11.95 3.42 19.55
N MET A 92 -11.05 3.96 18.73
CA MET A 92 -10.50 3.26 17.58
C MET A 92 -9.64 2.04 17.98
N TYR A 93 -8.86 2.14 19.06
CA TYR A 93 -8.09 1.01 19.54
C TYR A 93 -9.00 -0.12 20.05
N ILE A 94 -10.05 0.21 20.79
CA ILE A 94 -11.08 -0.72 21.24
C ILE A 94 -11.77 -1.36 20.02
N TYR A 95 -12.13 -0.56 19.02
CA TYR A 95 -12.73 -1.05 17.77
C TYR A 95 -11.81 -2.04 17.03
N CYS A 96 -10.50 -1.77 16.99
CA CYS A 96 -9.52 -2.71 16.44
C CYS A 96 -9.46 -4.01 17.26
N LEU A 97 -9.54 -3.94 18.59
CA LEU A 97 -9.53 -5.12 19.46
C LEU A 97 -10.77 -5.99 19.30
N THR A 98 -11.93 -5.41 19.06
CA THR A 98 -13.18 -6.17 18.86
C THR A 98 -13.25 -6.75 17.45
N SER A 99 -12.88 -5.98 16.43
CA SER A 99 -12.95 -6.41 15.03
C SER A 99 -11.94 -7.50 14.67
N LEU A 100 -10.75 -7.50 15.29
CA LEU A 100 -9.68 -8.49 15.01
C LEU A 100 -9.83 -9.79 15.80
N LYS A 101 -10.72 -9.85 16.80
CA LYS A 101 -10.95 -11.08 17.58
C LYS A 101 -11.74 -12.14 16.82
N ASP A 102 -12.51 -11.75 15.80
CA ASP A 102 -13.26 -12.68 14.96
C ASP A 102 -12.39 -13.40 13.90
N ASP A 103 -11.20 -12.86 13.58
CA ASP A 103 -10.34 -13.38 12.50
C ASP A 103 -9.25 -14.38 12.95
N GLU A 104 -8.97 -14.52 14.26
CA GLU A 104 -7.87 -15.38 14.75
C GLU A 104 -8.09 -16.90 14.56
N LEU A 105 -9.28 -17.32 14.10
CA LEU A 105 -9.64 -18.73 13.88
C LEU A 105 -9.26 -19.30 12.50
N THR A 106 -8.68 -18.53 11.59
CA THR A 106 -8.31 -19.00 10.23
C THR A 106 -6.82 -18.86 9.92
N LYS A 107 -5.97 -19.51 10.72
CA LYS A 107 -4.53 -19.63 10.44
C LYS A 107 -4.26 -20.68 9.36
N GLY A 108 -4.45 -20.26 8.11
CA GLY A 108 -3.99 -20.95 6.91
C GLY A 108 -4.40 -20.14 5.68
N ASN A 109 -3.45 -19.51 5.01
CA ASN A 109 -3.66 -18.66 3.82
C ASN A 109 -4.40 -17.33 4.04
N ALA A 110 -4.16 -16.66 5.17
CA ALA A 110 -4.70 -15.31 5.39
C ALA A 110 -4.18 -14.34 4.31
N ARG A 111 -5.10 -13.81 3.49
CA ARG A 111 -4.82 -12.83 2.44
C ARG A 111 -5.31 -11.46 2.89
N THR A 112 -4.54 -10.42 2.60
CA THR A 112 -4.88 -9.03 2.93
C THR A 112 -4.89 -8.18 1.66
N LEU A 113 -5.66 -7.10 1.69
CA LEU A 113 -5.63 -6.09 0.64
C LEU A 113 -4.52 -5.09 0.94
N ARG A 114 -3.58 -4.97 0.00
CA ARG A 114 -2.54 -3.95 -0.03
C ARG A 114 -2.85 -2.94 -1.12
N ARG A 115 -2.72 -1.67 -0.79
CA ARG A 115 -2.93 -0.54 -1.69
C ARG A 115 -1.58 0.13 -1.92
N VAL A 116 -1.11 0.15 -3.16
CA VAL A 116 0.14 0.79 -3.57
C VAL A 116 -0.23 2.09 -4.27
N SER A 117 0.36 3.20 -3.86
CA SER A 117 0.12 4.52 -4.46
C SER A 117 1.42 5.03 -5.07
N PHE A 118 1.37 5.39 -6.35
CA PHE A 118 2.45 6.04 -7.06
C PHE A 118 2.11 7.52 -7.26
N LEU A 119 3.10 8.37 -6.99
CA LEU A 119 2.97 9.82 -7.13
C LEU A 119 3.66 10.21 -8.44
N LEU A 120 2.87 10.68 -9.41
CA LEU A 120 3.35 10.99 -10.75
C LEU A 120 3.66 12.49 -10.87
N PRO A 121 4.85 12.86 -11.39
CA PRO A 121 5.19 14.25 -11.67
C PRO A 121 4.32 14.83 -12.77
N LYS A 122 4.17 16.16 -12.79
CA LYS A 122 3.60 16.90 -13.92
C LYS A 122 4.59 16.89 -15.09
N ASP A 123 4.09 16.93 -16.32
CA ASP A 123 4.87 17.33 -17.49
C ASP A 123 5.34 18.78 -17.28
N CYS A 124 6.56 18.94 -16.76
CA CYS A 124 7.13 20.25 -16.43
C CYS A 124 7.83 20.81 -17.66
N SER A 125 7.15 21.68 -18.41
CA SER A 125 7.80 22.54 -19.40
C SER A 125 8.55 23.72 -18.76
N GLN A 126 8.34 24.02 -17.47
CA GLN A 126 9.12 25.04 -16.73
C GLN A 126 9.40 24.64 -15.28
N ALA A 127 10.67 24.70 -14.92
CA ALA A 127 11.20 24.36 -13.61
C ALA A 127 11.03 25.51 -12.61
N SER A 128 10.02 25.44 -11.74
CA SER A 128 10.04 26.22 -10.48
C SER A 128 9.15 25.71 -9.34
N SER A 129 8.43 24.59 -9.49
CA SER A 129 7.68 24.00 -8.37
C SER A 129 7.37 22.52 -8.67
N CYS A 130 7.99 21.60 -7.92
CA CYS A 130 7.65 20.19 -7.92
C CYS A 130 6.25 20.02 -7.32
N GLN A 131 5.22 20.07 -8.16
CA GLN A 131 3.85 19.78 -7.75
C GLN A 131 3.51 18.34 -8.15
N ILE A 132 3.51 17.44 -7.17
CA ILE A 132 2.91 16.11 -7.26
C ILE A 132 1.42 16.31 -7.57
N THR A 133 0.93 15.78 -8.70
CA THR A 133 -0.43 16.15 -9.14
C THR A 133 -1.29 15.01 -9.65
N ARG A 134 -0.76 13.80 -9.87
CA ARG A 134 -1.58 12.61 -10.13
C ARG A 134 -1.17 11.46 -9.23
N LYS A 135 -2.15 10.87 -8.55
CA LYS A 135 -2.01 9.66 -7.76
C LYS A 135 -2.53 8.49 -8.57
N PHE A 136 -1.66 7.54 -8.90
CA PHE A 136 -2.08 6.26 -9.46
C PHE A 136 -2.09 5.22 -8.33
N GLU A 137 -3.17 4.47 -8.21
CA GLU A 137 -3.37 3.57 -7.09
C GLU A 137 -3.73 2.17 -7.56
N VAL A 138 -3.02 1.17 -7.04
CA VAL A 138 -3.21 -0.24 -7.36
C VAL A 138 -3.59 -1.00 -6.10
N THR A 139 -4.69 -1.75 -6.14
CA THR A 139 -5.14 -2.57 -5.01
C THR A 139 -4.91 -4.04 -5.30
N LEU A 140 -4.10 -4.71 -4.47
CA LEU A 140 -3.66 -6.09 -4.64
C LEU A 140 -4.02 -6.92 -3.42
N GLN A 141 -4.47 -8.14 -3.65
CA GLN A 141 -4.56 -9.17 -2.63
C GLN A 141 -3.18 -9.80 -2.49
N CYS A 142 -2.66 -9.80 -1.28
CA CYS A 142 -1.36 -10.35 -0.95
C CYS A 142 -1.47 -11.34 0.21
N SER A 143 -0.60 -12.35 0.23
CA SER A 143 -0.46 -13.23 1.38
C SER A 143 0.15 -12.47 2.56
N LEU A 144 -0.35 -12.74 3.77
CA LEU A 144 0.22 -12.27 5.04
C LEU A 144 1.39 -13.15 5.51
N SER A 145 1.54 -14.34 4.93
CA SER A 145 2.61 -15.29 5.25
C SER A 145 3.37 -15.67 3.97
N MET A 146 4.69 -15.60 4.02
CA MET A 146 5.56 -16.07 2.94
C MET A 146 5.88 -17.58 3.04
N LEU A 147 5.28 -18.27 4.01
CA LEU A 147 5.46 -19.70 4.20
C LEU A 147 4.59 -20.50 3.20
N GLU A 148 4.95 -21.77 3.01
CA GLU A 148 4.18 -22.75 2.22
C GLU A 148 3.94 -22.35 0.75
N GLY A 149 4.92 -21.73 0.09
CA GLY A 149 4.86 -21.46 -1.36
C GLY A 149 4.07 -20.21 -1.75
N ASN A 150 3.60 -19.41 -0.77
CA ASN A 150 2.87 -18.17 -1.01
C ASN A 150 3.75 -16.97 -1.42
N THR A 151 5.04 -17.17 -1.73
CA THR A 151 5.99 -16.10 -2.06
C THR A 151 5.59 -15.32 -3.31
N GLY A 152 4.94 -15.98 -4.29
CA GLY A 152 4.37 -15.33 -5.47
C GLY A 152 3.17 -14.43 -5.16
N CYS A 153 2.49 -14.66 -4.03
CA CYS A 153 1.38 -13.82 -3.58
C CYS A 153 1.83 -12.64 -2.68
N SER A 154 3.12 -12.30 -2.63
CA SER A 154 3.63 -11.15 -1.88
C SER A 154 4.15 -10.05 -2.80
N ILE A 155 4.10 -8.80 -2.33
CA ILE A 155 4.77 -7.67 -3.00
C ILE A 155 6.24 -7.70 -2.61
N TRP A 156 7.11 -7.64 -3.61
CA TRP A 156 8.56 -7.57 -3.44
C TRP A 156 9.07 -6.18 -3.80
N PRO A 157 10.12 -5.67 -3.12
CA PRO A 157 10.71 -4.36 -3.42
C PRO A 157 11.08 -4.21 -4.90
N ALA A 158 11.64 -5.24 -5.53
CA ALA A 158 11.99 -5.21 -6.96
C ALA A 158 10.76 -4.95 -7.86
N GLY A 159 9.60 -5.50 -7.52
CA GLY A 159 8.35 -5.24 -8.25
C GLY A 159 7.86 -3.80 -8.08
N LEU A 160 8.02 -3.22 -6.89
CA LEU A 160 7.72 -1.80 -6.65
C LEU A 160 8.65 -0.89 -7.47
N PHE A 161 9.96 -1.16 -7.44
CA PHE A 161 10.95 -0.41 -8.22
C PHE A 161 10.70 -0.48 -9.73
N LEU A 162 10.42 -1.68 -10.26
CA LEU A 162 10.12 -1.83 -11.68
C LEU A 162 8.81 -1.10 -12.07
N SER A 163 7.81 -1.13 -11.19
CA SER A 163 6.56 -0.40 -11.40
C SER A 163 6.78 1.11 -11.46
N GLU A 164 7.57 1.65 -10.53
CA GLU A 164 7.95 3.06 -10.53
C GLU A 164 8.76 3.42 -11.79
N PHE A 165 9.69 2.57 -12.21
CA PHE A 165 10.44 2.76 -13.46
C PHE A 165 9.52 2.83 -14.68
N ILE A 166 8.57 1.90 -14.81
CA ILE A 166 7.58 1.90 -15.91
C ILE A 166 6.76 3.18 -15.93
N LEU A 167 6.26 3.59 -14.76
CA LEU A 167 5.44 4.79 -14.62
C LEU A 167 6.24 6.09 -14.85
N SER A 168 7.54 6.07 -14.59
CA SER A 168 8.44 7.22 -14.79
C SER A 168 8.89 7.39 -16.25
N PHE A 169 8.89 6.31 -17.03
CA PHE A 169 9.33 6.28 -18.43
C PHE A 169 8.29 5.59 -19.33
N PRO A 170 7.04 6.08 -19.36
CA PRO A 170 5.94 5.43 -20.09
C PRO A 170 6.24 5.26 -21.59
N GLU A 171 7.00 6.16 -22.19
CA GLU A 171 7.40 6.14 -23.60
C GLU A 171 8.22 4.91 -24.00
N LEU A 172 8.90 4.26 -23.05
CA LEU A 172 9.65 3.03 -23.30
C LEU A 172 8.71 1.82 -23.48
N PHE A 173 7.49 1.89 -22.93
CA PHE A 173 6.56 0.76 -22.82
C PHE A 173 5.26 0.97 -23.62
N SER A 174 4.86 2.22 -23.90
CA SER A 174 3.70 2.54 -24.73
C SER A 174 3.80 1.85 -26.07
N ASP A 175 2.68 1.25 -26.51
CA ASP A 175 2.55 0.52 -27.76
C ASP A 175 3.52 -0.68 -27.91
N LYS A 176 4.15 -1.14 -26.82
CA LYS A 176 5.02 -2.32 -26.82
C LYS A 176 4.28 -3.58 -26.40
N SER A 177 4.77 -4.72 -26.87
CA SER A 177 4.41 -6.02 -26.32
C SER A 177 5.40 -6.41 -25.22
N CYS A 178 4.91 -6.58 -24.00
CA CYS A 178 5.73 -6.84 -22.81
C CYS A 178 5.44 -8.24 -22.26
N LEU A 179 6.48 -8.98 -21.88
CA LEU A 179 6.39 -10.27 -21.17
C LEU A 179 7.06 -10.11 -19.81
N GLU A 180 6.33 -10.40 -18.74
CA GLU A 180 6.87 -10.53 -17.40
C GLU A 180 6.93 -12.00 -16.98
N VAL A 181 8.08 -12.40 -16.44
CA VAL A 181 8.35 -13.75 -15.93
C VAL A 181 8.45 -13.70 -14.42
N GLY A 182 7.59 -14.46 -13.72
CA GLY A 182 7.49 -14.40 -12.27
C GLY A 182 6.68 -13.18 -11.80
N SER A 183 5.54 -12.95 -12.43
CA SER A 183 4.70 -11.76 -12.22
C SER A 183 4.08 -11.66 -10.82
N GLY A 184 4.06 -12.76 -10.04
CA GLY A 184 3.59 -12.74 -8.67
C GLY A 184 2.18 -12.20 -8.51
N VAL A 185 2.03 -11.10 -7.75
CA VAL A 185 0.74 -10.44 -7.52
C VAL A 185 0.20 -9.65 -8.71
N GLY A 186 1.00 -9.45 -9.77
CA GLY A 186 0.60 -8.77 -11.00
C GLY A 186 0.75 -7.25 -11.01
N LEU A 187 1.44 -6.67 -10.02
CA LEU A 187 1.60 -5.21 -9.89
C LEU A 187 2.19 -4.55 -11.16
N VAL A 188 3.28 -5.12 -11.69
CA VAL A 188 3.98 -4.61 -12.87
C VAL A 188 3.07 -4.66 -14.10
N GLY A 189 2.32 -5.75 -14.28
CA GLY A 189 1.33 -5.87 -15.34
C GLY A 189 0.26 -4.77 -15.29
N VAL A 190 -0.20 -4.40 -14.09
CA VAL A 190 -1.13 -3.27 -13.92
C VAL A 190 -0.48 -1.95 -14.35
N CYS A 191 0.79 -1.74 -14.02
CA CYS A 191 1.52 -0.53 -14.41
C CYS A 191 1.80 -0.47 -15.92
N LEU A 192 2.14 -1.59 -16.55
CA LEU A 192 2.30 -1.70 -18.01
C LEU A 192 1.00 -1.38 -18.73
N ALA A 193 -0.14 -1.87 -18.20
CA ALA A 193 -1.44 -1.53 -18.75
C ALA A 193 -1.75 -0.03 -18.58
N HIS A 194 -1.42 0.56 -17.43
CA HIS A 194 -1.62 1.99 -17.18
C HIS A 194 -0.87 2.89 -18.16
N VAL A 195 0.32 2.48 -18.61
CA VAL A 195 1.13 3.22 -19.59
C VAL A 195 0.85 2.85 -21.04
N ASN A 196 -0.28 2.20 -21.32
CA ASN A 196 -0.75 1.82 -22.65
C ASN A 196 0.23 0.90 -23.42
N ALA A 197 0.82 -0.10 -22.76
CA ALA A 197 1.51 -1.16 -23.48
C ALA A 197 0.52 -1.90 -24.42
N ALA A 198 0.87 -2.05 -25.70
CA ALA A 198 -0.01 -2.69 -26.70
C ALA A 198 -0.45 -4.11 -26.32
N LYS A 199 0.43 -4.85 -25.65
CA LYS A 199 0.14 -6.21 -25.17
C LYS A 199 0.94 -6.50 -23.92
N VAL A 200 0.29 -7.03 -22.89
CA VAL A 200 0.97 -7.46 -21.67
C VAL A 200 0.75 -8.95 -21.47
N VAL A 201 1.85 -9.68 -21.32
CA VAL A 201 1.88 -11.10 -20.99
C VAL A 201 2.47 -11.31 -19.61
N LEU A 202 1.67 -11.87 -18.69
CA LEU A 202 2.11 -12.15 -17.32
C LEU A 202 2.18 -13.66 -17.10
N THR A 203 3.27 -14.10 -16.46
CA THR A 203 3.52 -15.53 -16.22
C THR A 203 4.08 -15.76 -14.83
N ASP A 204 3.72 -16.90 -14.23
CA ASP A 204 4.28 -17.37 -12.97
C ASP A 204 4.35 -18.91 -12.98
N GLY A 205 5.18 -19.48 -12.11
CA GLY A 205 5.38 -20.92 -11.99
C GLY A 205 4.38 -21.61 -11.06
N ASP A 206 3.67 -20.84 -10.22
CA ASP A 206 2.72 -21.37 -9.25
C ASP A 206 1.25 -21.06 -9.61
N LEU A 207 0.41 -22.10 -9.65
CA LEU A 207 -1.01 -21.97 -10.02
C LEU A 207 -1.80 -21.12 -9.02
N SER A 208 -1.46 -21.18 -7.73
CA SER A 208 -2.15 -20.39 -6.71
C SER A 208 -1.86 -18.89 -6.86
N THR A 209 -0.62 -18.57 -7.25
CA THR A 209 -0.16 -17.23 -7.58
C THR A 209 -0.85 -16.70 -8.83
N LEU A 210 -0.93 -17.50 -9.88
CA LEU A 210 -1.67 -17.15 -11.10
C LEU A 210 -3.16 -16.88 -10.84
N ALA A 211 -3.81 -17.71 -10.02
CA ALA A 211 -5.20 -17.48 -9.63
C ALA A 211 -5.37 -16.19 -8.82
N ASN A 212 -4.43 -15.87 -7.92
CA ASN A 212 -4.44 -14.61 -7.17
C ASN A 212 -4.16 -13.39 -8.07
N MET A 213 -3.23 -13.52 -9.02
CA MET A 213 -2.90 -12.51 -10.01
C MET A 213 -4.12 -12.16 -10.85
N LYS A 214 -4.89 -13.16 -11.31
CA LYS A 214 -6.15 -12.95 -12.04
C LYS A 214 -7.11 -12.05 -11.25
N LEU A 215 -7.36 -12.39 -9.99
CA LEU A 215 -8.24 -11.62 -9.11
C LEU A 215 -7.73 -10.18 -8.92
N ASN A 216 -6.41 -10.00 -8.85
CA ASN A 216 -5.80 -8.68 -8.74
C ASN A 216 -5.97 -7.85 -10.01
N LEU A 217 -5.78 -8.45 -11.19
CA LEU A 217 -5.97 -7.76 -12.47
C LEU A 217 -7.42 -7.31 -12.63
N GLU A 218 -8.38 -8.20 -12.36
CA GLU A 218 -9.82 -7.89 -12.39
C GLU A 218 -10.19 -6.77 -11.41
N ARG A 219 -9.60 -6.78 -10.20
CA ARG A 219 -9.82 -5.73 -9.20
C ARG A 219 -9.32 -4.36 -9.66
N ASN A 220 -8.27 -4.32 -10.49
CA ASN A 220 -7.76 -3.10 -11.09
C ASN A 220 -8.35 -2.86 -12.50
N HIS A 221 -9.53 -3.44 -12.77
CA HIS A 221 -10.31 -3.24 -14.00
C HIS A 221 -9.62 -3.69 -15.29
N LEU A 222 -8.72 -4.68 -15.21
CA LEU A 222 -8.07 -5.29 -16.37
C LEU A 222 -8.75 -6.61 -16.73
N HIS A 223 -9.19 -6.71 -17.99
CA HIS A 223 -10.01 -7.82 -18.46
C HIS A 223 -9.19 -9.00 -19.01
N THR A 224 -9.17 -10.02 -18.16
CA THR A 224 -8.82 -11.45 -18.26
C THR A 224 -9.00 -12.34 -19.52
N ASP A 225 -8.33 -12.22 -20.68
CA ASP A 225 -8.28 -13.36 -21.64
C ASP A 225 -7.26 -14.43 -21.19
N MET A 226 -7.78 -15.58 -20.75
CA MET A 226 -6.97 -16.76 -20.40
C MET A 226 -6.57 -17.49 -21.69
N LEU A 227 -5.27 -17.63 -21.95
CA LEU A 227 -4.79 -18.52 -23.00
C LEU A 227 -4.69 -19.94 -22.44
N ASP A 228 -5.73 -20.75 -22.67
CA ASP A 228 -5.72 -22.18 -22.35
C ASP A 228 -4.72 -22.91 -23.26
N HIS A 229 -3.71 -23.55 -22.66
CA HIS A 229 -2.88 -24.55 -23.33
C HIS A 229 -3.19 -25.96 -22.84
N THR A 230 -3.24 -26.90 -23.79
CA THR A 230 -3.53 -28.32 -23.63
C THR A 230 -2.58 -29.04 -22.66
N PRO A 231 -3.02 -30.13 -22.00
CA PRO A 231 -2.39 -30.68 -20.79
C PRO A 231 -1.02 -31.36 -20.94
N ASP A 232 -0.39 -31.34 -22.12
CA ASP A 232 0.69 -32.27 -22.48
C ASP A 232 2.12 -31.75 -22.26
N THR A 233 2.32 -30.67 -21.50
CA THR A 233 3.68 -30.28 -21.07
C THR A 233 3.75 -30.04 -19.57
N LYS A 234 4.70 -30.72 -18.91
CA LYS A 234 5.04 -30.64 -17.48
C LYS A 234 5.61 -29.28 -17.03
N MET A 235 5.10 -28.18 -17.56
CA MET A 235 5.42 -26.83 -17.10
C MET A 235 4.18 -25.98 -17.30
N GLY A 236 3.35 -25.86 -16.25
CA GLY A 236 2.14 -25.05 -16.27
C GLY A 236 2.50 -23.58 -16.49
N LYS A 237 2.41 -23.12 -17.75
CA LYS A 237 2.55 -21.72 -18.12
C LYS A 237 1.14 -21.19 -18.34
N LEU A 238 0.59 -20.51 -17.35
CA LEU A 238 -0.61 -19.72 -17.54
C LEU A 238 -0.17 -18.33 -18.03
N VAL A 239 -0.75 -17.92 -19.15
CA VAL A 239 -0.41 -16.70 -19.88
C VAL A 239 -1.65 -15.82 -19.81
N PHE A 240 -1.57 -14.71 -19.08
CA PHE A 240 -2.56 -13.65 -19.18
C PHE A 240 -2.18 -12.75 -20.34
N SER A 241 -3.07 -12.55 -21.33
CA SER A 241 -2.85 -11.62 -22.43
C SER A 241 -3.98 -10.63 -22.45
N PHE A 242 -3.69 -9.33 -22.41
CA PHE A 242 -4.68 -8.30 -22.69
C PHE A 242 -4.23 -7.49 -23.88
N ASN A 243 -5.15 -7.29 -24.82
CA ASN A 243 -5.05 -6.19 -25.76
C ASN A 243 -5.76 -5.01 -25.09
N LEU A 244 -5.08 -3.86 -25.00
CA LEU A 244 -5.68 -2.60 -24.57
C LEU A 244 -6.33 -1.89 -25.77
#